data_AF-A0A496PNZ1-F1
#
_entry.id   AF-A0A496PNZ1-F1
#
_cell.length_a   1.000
_cell.length_b   1.000
_cell.length_c   1.000
_cell.angle_alpha   90.00
_cell.angle_beta   90.00
_cell.angle_gamma   90.00
#
_symmetry.space_group_name_H-M   'P 1'
#
loop_
_entity.id
_entity.type
_entity.pdbx_description
1 polymer ?
#
loop_
_entity_poly.entity_id
_entity_poly.type
_entity_poly.pdbx_seq_one_letter_code
_entity_poly.pdbx_strand_id
1 'polypeptide(L)'
;MTLYEMLAGRLPFDTDGTTSEFKIMSSIVNRGDHLDPREHYPHIPEWLVKTVQKATHLDPEKRFQSCEHFKQVIEKYGNLSATESTFWSGRVVSAKKTPVITTKTVSIGFTTSNTVRSDCPNCGAPINENMEFCSKCGTGLMRSCPSCKSKIHLLAEYCSKCGSSSRDNKLVLDADEVRKKREYSRAGAHRREEQKALKESFFKSLVFKQLPSGSFMMGVPGGFLTIGGSERPAHRVRVSSFELLTTPVTQAMWKHLMNYNPSQFKGEKNPVENVSWEDCQRFIVKLNGQDPSYKYYLPTEAQWEYACRAGTVSNFYWGDGKSWSDVERCCWFNANSNSSTHPVGEKEPNIWGLFDMSGNVWEWCQDGWHNNYKGSPFDCRAWSSSESNLHVVRGGSWNSQDKYCSSVFRQDFEREHMSNSLGFRIVRSKY
;
A
#
# COMPACT_ATOMS: atom_id res chain seq x y z
N MET A 1 -5.56 -14.05 -17.19
CA MET A 1 -4.57 -15.04 -17.68
C MET A 1 -3.43 -14.27 -18.33
N THR A 2 -2.19 -14.76 -18.24
CA THR A 2 -0.96 -14.03 -18.64
C THR A 2 0.17 -15.03 -18.87
N LEU A 3 0.87 -14.98 -20.01
CA LEU A 3 1.98 -15.88 -20.45
C LEU A 3 1.64 -17.39 -20.55
N TYR A 4 0.51 -17.80 -19.98
CA TYR A 4 0.22 -19.15 -19.54
C TYR A 4 -0.79 -19.89 -20.43
N GLU A 5 -1.73 -19.16 -21.05
CA GLU A 5 -2.53 -19.65 -22.18
C GLU A 5 -1.63 -20.05 -23.37
N MET A 6 -0.47 -19.40 -23.50
CA MET A 6 0.38 -19.43 -24.68
C MET A 6 1.36 -20.62 -24.75
N LEU A 7 1.54 -21.38 -23.65
CA LEU A 7 2.38 -22.59 -23.66
C LEU A 7 1.58 -23.90 -23.65
N ALA A 8 0.30 -23.87 -23.25
CA ALA A 8 -0.47 -25.08 -22.89
C ALA A 8 -1.48 -25.57 -23.96
N GLY A 9 -1.68 -24.83 -25.06
CA GLY A 9 -2.44 -25.35 -26.22
C GLY A 9 -3.94 -25.56 -26.00
N ARG A 10 -4.67 -24.56 -25.49
CA ARG A 10 -6.13 -24.45 -25.65
C ARG A 10 -6.52 -23.08 -26.20
N LEU A 11 -7.35 -23.08 -27.23
CA LEU A 11 -8.01 -21.87 -27.77
C LEU A 11 -9.16 -21.45 -26.85
N PRO A 12 -9.43 -20.14 -26.77
CA PRO A 12 -10.53 -19.60 -27.57
C PRO A 12 -10.06 -18.63 -28.65
N PHE A 13 -10.96 -18.33 -29.60
CA PHE A 13 -10.80 -17.43 -30.74
C PHE A 13 -9.91 -17.96 -31.89
N ASP A 14 -10.58 -18.47 -32.92
CA ASP A 14 -10.04 -18.42 -34.28
C ASP A 14 -10.35 -17.04 -34.91
N THR A 15 -9.63 -16.64 -35.97
CA THR A 15 -9.28 -15.22 -36.16
C THR A 15 -9.80 -14.51 -37.42
N ASP A 16 -10.19 -13.25 -37.25
CA ASP A 16 -10.27 -12.23 -38.31
C ASP A 16 -10.11 -10.80 -37.71
N GLY A 17 -9.07 -10.01 -38.04
CA GLY A 17 -7.88 -10.33 -38.80
C GLY A 17 -6.96 -9.13 -39.06
N THR A 18 -6.00 -8.86 -38.16
CA THR A 18 -4.74 -8.12 -38.43
C THR A 18 -3.73 -8.43 -37.33
N THR A 19 -2.65 -9.14 -37.68
CA THR A 19 -1.51 -9.54 -36.82
C THR A 19 -1.83 -9.80 -35.33
N SER A 20 -2.59 -10.86 -35.05
CA SER A 20 -2.86 -11.30 -33.68
C SER A 20 -1.61 -11.82 -32.97
N GLU A 21 -1.54 -11.60 -31.65
CA GLU A 21 -0.45 -12.11 -30.76
C GLU A 21 -0.25 -13.63 -30.88
N PHE A 22 -1.31 -14.35 -31.27
CA PHE A 22 -1.29 -15.77 -31.62
C PHE A 22 -0.29 -16.10 -32.74
N LYS A 23 -0.14 -15.27 -33.78
CA LYS A 23 0.85 -15.51 -34.86
C LYS A 23 2.29 -15.37 -34.38
N ILE A 24 2.55 -14.46 -33.44
CA ILE A 24 3.87 -14.25 -32.84
C ILE A 24 4.24 -15.46 -31.98
N MET A 25 3.36 -15.86 -31.05
CA MET A 25 3.60 -17.04 -30.21
C MET A 25 3.61 -18.36 -31.00
N SER A 26 2.76 -18.52 -32.01
CA SER A 26 2.80 -19.67 -32.92
C SER A 26 4.12 -19.73 -33.69
N SER A 27 4.72 -18.59 -34.04
CA SER A 27 6.06 -18.57 -34.64
C SER A 27 7.16 -18.94 -33.64
N ILE A 28 7.10 -18.45 -32.39
CA ILE A 28 8.03 -18.82 -31.31
C ILE A 28 7.99 -20.32 -31.01
N VAL A 29 6.80 -20.93 -31.00
CA VAL A 29 6.61 -22.35 -30.64
C VAL A 29 6.87 -23.30 -31.82
N ASN A 30 6.49 -22.92 -33.06
CA ASN A 30 6.60 -23.82 -34.22
C ASN A 30 7.85 -23.58 -35.11
N ARG A 31 8.60 -22.49 -34.91
CA ARG A 31 9.86 -22.20 -35.63
C ARG A 31 10.98 -21.93 -34.62
N GLY A 32 11.35 -22.98 -33.89
CA GLY A 32 12.18 -22.90 -32.69
C GLY A 32 13.66 -22.56 -32.89
N ASP A 33 13.99 -21.43 -33.53
CA ASP A 33 15.36 -20.93 -33.64
C ASP A 33 15.54 -19.38 -33.64
N HIS A 34 14.53 -18.55 -33.97
CA HIS A 34 14.78 -17.14 -34.37
C HIS A 34 13.89 -16.03 -33.76
N LEU A 35 13.18 -16.26 -32.64
CA LEU A 35 12.45 -15.20 -31.93
C LEU A 35 12.66 -15.34 -30.41
N ASP A 36 13.32 -14.36 -29.77
CA ASP A 36 13.36 -14.26 -28.31
C ASP A 36 12.04 -13.59 -27.83
N PRO A 37 11.20 -14.28 -27.03
CA PRO A 37 9.97 -13.69 -26.48
C PRO A 37 10.21 -12.38 -25.70
N ARG A 38 11.43 -12.15 -25.21
CA ARG A 38 11.81 -10.96 -24.43
C ARG A 38 11.90 -9.69 -25.27
N GLU A 39 11.98 -9.77 -26.60
CA GLU A 39 11.89 -8.60 -27.49
C GLU A 39 10.49 -7.96 -27.44
N HIS A 40 9.44 -8.77 -27.24
CA HIS A 40 8.07 -8.32 -27.07
C HIS A 40 7.63 -8.23 -25.59
N TYR A 41 8.20 -9.07 -24.73
CA TYR A 41 7.84 -9.19 -23.31
C TYR A 41 9.10 -9.21 -22.42
N PRO A 42 9.80 -8.07 -22.25
CA PRO A 42 11.13 -7.99 -21.61
C PRO A 42 11.16 -8.38 -20.12
N HIS A 43 10.00 -8.58 -19.50
CA HIS A 43 9.84 -9.05 -18.12
C HIS A 43 9.88 -10.58 -17.97
N ILE A 44 9.93 -11.35 -19.06
CA ILE A 44 10.09 -12.81 -19.01
C ILE A 44 11.53 -13.15 -18.58
N PRO A 45 11.74 -13.99 -17.53
CA PRO A 45 13.07 -14.45 -17.16
C PRO A 45 13.71 -15.34 -18.23
N GLU A 46 14.99 -15.11 -18.52
CA GLU A 46 15.74 -15.84 -19.56
C GLU A 46 15.82 -17.35 -19.31
N TRP A 47 15.94 -17.77 -18.04
CA TRP A 47 15.98 -19.18 -17.65
C TRP A 47 14.70 -19.92 -18.03
N LEU A 48 13.54 -19.24 -17.98
CA LEU A 48 12.24 -19.82 -18.29
C LEU A 48 12.13 -20.07 -19.80
N VAL A 49 12.53 -19.11 -20.63
CA VAL A 49 12.60 -19.25 -22.10
C VAL A 49 13.46 -20.47 -22.48
N LYS A 50 14.67 -20.55 -21.94
CA LYS A 50 15.61 -21.66 -22.19
C LYS A 50 15.07 -23.01 -21.72
N THR A 51 14.36 -23.06 -20.60
CA THR A 51 13.78 -24.30 -20.07
C THR A 51 12.62 -24.78 -20.94
N VAL A 52 11.75 -23.87 -21.41
CA VAL A 52 10.64 -24.18 -22.31
C VAL A 52 11.16 -24.69 -23.65
N GLN A 53 12.12 -23.99 -24.28
CA GLN A 53 12.74 -24.43 -25.53
C GLN A 53 13.31 -25.85 -25.40
N LYS A 54 14.10 -26.11 -24.35
CA LYS A 54 14.68 -27.43 -24.07
C LYS A 54 13.62 -28.52 -23.88
N ALA A 55 12.50 -28.22 -23.21
CA ALA A 55 11.40 -29.16 -23.04
C ALA A 55 10.71 -29.48 -24.37
N THR A 56 10.41 -28.47 -25.20
CA THR A 56 9.76 -28.63 -26.51
C THR A 56 10.62 -29.44 -27.49
N HIS A 57 11.95 -29.29 -27.46
CA HIS A 57 12.85 -30.14 -28.28
C HIS A 57 12.86 -31.62 -27.86
N LEU A 58 12.54 -31.94 -26.60
CA LEU A 58 12.62 -33.31 -26.06
C LEU A 58 11.30 -34.09 -26.18
N ASP A 59 10.16 -33.43 -26.25
CA ASP A 59 8.85 -34.06 -26.48
C ASP A 59 7.94 -33.15 -27.35
N PRO A 60 8.28 -32.97 -28.65
CA PRO A 60 7.62 -31.99 -29.53
C PRO A 60 6.13 -32.27 -29.78
N GLU A 61 5.69 -33.51 -29.57
CA GLU A 61 4.29 -33.94 -29.70
C GLU A 61 3.46 -33.67 -28.42
N LYS A 62 4.06 -33.76 -27.22
CA LYS A 62 3.36 -33.54 -25.94
C LYS A 62 3.45 -32.10 -25.46
N ARG A 63 2.63 -31.25 -26.06
CA ARG A 63 2.29 -29.90 -25.56
C ARG A 63 1.80 -29.97 -24.11
N PHE A 64 2.01 -28.92 -23.31
CA PHE A 64 1.73 -28.92 -21.88
C PHE A 64 0.22 -28.95 -21.58
N GLN A 65 -0.35 -30.16 -21.51
CA GLN A 65 -1.79 -30.40 -21.45
C GLN A 65 -2.52 -29.78 -20.24
N SER A 66 -1.79 -29.35 -19.22
CA SER A 66 -2.33 -28.68 -18.03
C SER A 66 -1.28 -27.84 -17.30
N CYS A 67 -1.78 -26.98 -16.41
CA CYS A 67 -1.05 -26.28 -15.36
C CYS A 67 0.01 -27.16 -14.66
N GLU A 68 -0.44 -28.33 -14.19
CA GLU A 68 0.36 -29.24 -13.39
C GLU A 68 1.40 -29.97 -14.26
N HIS A 69 1.05 -30.32 -15.49
CA HIS A 69 2.00 -30.90 -16.45
C HIS A 69 3.11 -29.90 -16.81
N PHE A 70 2.78 -28.61 -17.02
CA PHE A 70 3.79 -27.57 -17.25
C PHE A 70 4.75 -27.43 -16.06
N LYS A 71 4.21 -27.39 -14.83
CA LYS A 71 5.00 -27.33 -13.60
C LYS A 71 5.94 -28.52 -13.46
N GLN A 72 5.44 -29.74 -13.68
CA GLN A 72 6.26 -30.98 -13.66
C GLN A 72 7.37 -30.97 -14.72
N VAL A 73 7.13 -30.40 -15.90
CA VAL A 73 8.16 -30.22 -16.94
C VAL A 73 9.23 -29.22 -16.48
N ILE A 74 8.84 -28.09 -15.88
CA ILE A 74 9.76 -27.10 -15.33
C ILE A 74 10.59 -27.68 -14.18
N GLU A 75 9.99 -28.49 -13.31
CA GLU A 75 10.69 -29.22 -12.22
C GLU A 75 11.62 -30.33 -12.75
N LYS A 76 11.29 -30.96 -13.89
CA LYS A 76 12.08 -32.05 -14.50
C LYS A 76 13.25 -31.58 -15.35
N TYR A 77 13.11 -30.46 -16.07
CA TYR A 77 14.12 -29.99 -17.04
C TYR A 77 14.76 -28.65 -16.68
N GLY A 78 14.08 -27.85 -15.84
CA GLY A 78 14.67 -26.66 -15.22
C GLY A 78 15.62 -27.11 -14.13
N ASN A 79 16.90 -26.79 -14.30
CA ASN A 79 17.93 -27.08 -13.30
C ASN A 79 17.89 -25.99 -12.20
N LEU A 80 16.72 -25.84 -11.58
CA LEU A 80 16.34 -24.67 -10.79
C LEU A 80 17.17 -24.58 -9.52
N SER A 81 17.85 -23.44 -9.35
CA SER A 81 18.43 -23.07 -8.07
C SER A 81 17.33 -22.87 -7.00
N ALA A 82 17.70 -22.92 -5.73
CA ALA A 82 16.80 -22.64 -4.62
C ALA A 82 16.21 -21.20 -4.64
N THR A 83 16.76 -20.31 -5.47
CA THR A 83 16.26 -18.97 -5.78
C THR A 83 15.24 -18.92 -6.92
N GLU A 84 15.16 -19.95 -7.76
CA GLU A 84 14.21 -20.04 -8.88
C GLU A 84 13.00 -20.90 -8.52
N SER A 85 13.11 -21.83 -7.56
CA SER A 85 11.97 -22.57 -7.01
C SER A 85 10.95 -21.67 -6.29
N THR A 86 11.36 -20.51 -5.78
CA THR A 86 10.45 -19.52 -5.16
C THR A 86 9.69 -18.64 -6.16
N PHE A 87 9.92 -18.82 -7.47
CA PHE A 87 9.16 -18.16 -8.55
C PHE A 87 7.66 -18.43 -8.43
N TRP A 88 7.29 -19.66 -8.06
CA TRP A 88 5.89 -20.08 -7.86
C TRP A 88 5.27 -19.58 -6.54
N SER A 89 6.09 -19.18 -5.56
CA SER A 89 5.63 -18.77 -4.23
C SER A 89 5.68 -17.25 -4.00
N GLY A 90 5.98 -16.45 -5.04
CA GLY A 90 6.03 -14.99 -4.98
C GLY A 90 7.08 -14.39 -4.05
N ARG A 91 8.01 -15.20 -3.51
CA ARG A 91 9.05 -14.75 -2.57
C ARG A 91 10.38 -14.57 -3.28
N VAL A 92 10.69 -13.34 -3.67
CA VAL A 92 12.05 -12.96 -4.08
C VAL A 92 12.92 -12.93 -2.83
N VAL A 93 13.86 -13.88 -2.72
CA VAL A 93 14.85 -13.87 -1.63
C VAL A 93 15.91 -12.84 -1.97
N SER A 94 15.96 -11.74 -1.20
CA SER A 94 17.00 -10.72 -1.31
C SER A 94 18.39 -11.35 -1.06
N ALA A 95 19.24 -11.35 -2.10
CA ALA A 95 20.63 -11.78 -1.98
C ALA A 95 21.38 -10.84 -1.02
N LYS A 96 22.17 -11.43 -0.11
CA LYS A 96 22.88 -10.71 0.97
C LYS A 96 24.40 -10.78 0.78
N LYS A 97 25.07 -9.71 1.26
CA LYS A 97 26.53 -9.51 1.41
C LYS A 97 27.26 -9.07 0.12
N THR A 98 28.37 -8.32 0.20
CA THR A 98 29.38 -8.23 1.29
C THR A 98 29.98 -6.81 1.38
N PRO A 99 30.52 -6.35 2.54
CA PRO A 99 30.99 -4.96 2.70
C PRO A 99 32.43 -4.74 2.21
N VAL A 100 32.80 -3.49 1.98
CA VAL A 100 34.18 -3.05 1.73
C VAL A 100 34.65 -2.11 2.83
N ILE A 101 35.75 -2.49 3.47
CA ILE A 101 36.62 -1.73 4.38
C ILE A 101 37.90 -1.51 3.53
N THR A 102 38.58 -0.37 3.38
CA THR A 102 39.07 0.71 4.28
C THR A 102 39.37 1.94 3.35
N THR A 103 39.75 3.15 3.77
CA THR A 103 40.98 3.56 4.49
C THR A 103 40.85 4.97 5.12
N LYS A 104 41.58 5.24 6.20
CA LYS A 104 41.80 6.59 6.73
C LYS A 104 42.88 7.34 5.96
N THR A 105 42.75 8.66 5.85
CA THR A 105 43.91 9.57 6.01
C THR A 105 43.47 10.88 6.65
N VAL A 106 44.37 11.46 7.46
CA VAL A 106 44.17 12.72 8.20
C VAL A 106 44.99 13.81 7.52
N SER A 107 44.43 15.00 7.38
CA SER A 107 45.21 16.24 7.23
C SER A 107 44.42 17.46 7.70
N ILE A 108 45.16 18.46 8.20
CA ILE A 108 44.68 19.49 9.14
C ILE A 108 44.33 20.79 8.39
N GLY A 109 43.28 21.48 8.81
CA GLY A 109 42.90 22.81 8.35
C GLY A 109 42.23 23.62 9.46
N PHE A 110 42.64 24.87 9.67
CA PHE A 110 42.32 25.66 10.86
C PHE A 110 40.93 26.32 10.83
N THR A 111 40.26 26.32 12.00
CA THR A 111 39.30 27.33 12.54
C THR A 111 38.41 28.12 11.56
N THR A 112 37.08 28.10 11.70
CA THR A 112 36.41 28.76 12.84
C THR A 112 35.16 28.02 13.35
N SER A 113 35.23 27.40 14.54
CA SER A 113 34.04 26.90 15.24
C SER A 113 33.63 27.84 16.37
N ASN A 114 32.42 28.42 16.28
CA ASN A 114 31.75 29.12 17.40
C ASN A 114 31.27 28.14 18.48
N THR A 115 32.20 27.38 19.07
CA THR A 115 31.95 26.56 20.26
C THR A 115 32.01 27.46 21.48
N VAL A 116 30.83 27.83 22.00
CA VAL A 116 30.70 28.48 23.32
C VAL A 116 31.28 27.54 24.38
N ARG A 117 32.48 27.85 24.88
CA ARG A 117 33.08 27.11 26.01
C ARG A 117 32.30 27.43 27.28
N SER A 118 31.82 26.39 27.97
CA SER A 118 31.12 26.49 29.25
C SER A 118 32.04 26.72 30.45
N ASP A 119 33.35 26.60 30.25
CA ASP A 119 34.32 26.43 31.34
C ASP A 119 35.35 27.56 31.34
N CYS A 120 35.85 27.89 32.53
CA CYS A 120 36.85 28.94 32.71
C CYS A 120 38.16 28.59 31.97
N PRO A 121 38.65 29.45 31.05
CA PRO A 121 39.87 29.15 30.29
C PRO A 121 41.16 29.14 31.12
N ASN A 122 41.11 29.60 32.38
CA ASN A 122 42.25 29.66 33.29
C ASN A 122 42.31 28.51 34.31
N CYS A 123 41.16 27.91 34.68
CA CYS A 123 41.13 26.83 35.69
C CYS A 123 40.20 25.65 35.38
N GLY A 124 39.53 25.63 34.22
CA GLY A 124 38.62 24.56 33.82
C GLY A 124 37.32 24.45 34.64
N ALA A 125 37.08 25.33 35.62
CA ALA A 125 35.86 25.31 36.41
C ALA A 125 34.63 25.64 35.53
N PRO A 126 33.53 24.87 35.60
CA PRO A 126 32.31 25.16 34.86
C PRO A 126 31.69 26.49 35.34
N ILE A 127 31.30 27.35 34.39
CA ILE A 127 30.77 28.68 34.69
C ILE A 127 29.26 28.57 34.96
N ASN A 128 28.89 28.59 36.24
CA ASN A 128 27.51 28.39 36.70
C ASN A 128 26.62 29.64 36.53
N GLU A 129 25.95 29.66 35.37
CA GLU A 129 24.60 30.14 35.02
C GLU A 129 24.11 31.56 35.37
N ASN A 130 24.79 32.36 36.19
CA ASN A 130 24.45 33.79 36.35
C ASN A 130 25.24 34.69 35.38
N MET A 131 24.96 34.55 34.07
CA MET A 131 25.43 35.46 33.04
C MET A 131 24.50 36.67 32.92
N GLU A 132 25.02 37.86 33.23
CA GLU A 132 24.32 39.12 32.96
C GLU A 132 24.46 39.46 31.45
N PHE A 133 23.41 40.01 30.84
CA PHE A 133 23.42 40.52 29.47
C PHE A 133 22.93 41.97 29.46
N CYS A 134 23.50 42.81 28.60
CA CYS A 134 22.96 44.14 28.39
C CYS A 134 21.66 44.07 27.58
N SER A 135 20.56 44.56 28.15
CA SER A 135 19.23 44.59 27.54
C SER A 135 19.16 45.32 26.18
N LYS A 136 20.02 46.33 25.95
CA LYS A 136 20.02 47.15 24.71
C LYS A 136 20.77 46.49 23.55
N CYS A 137 21.85 45.76 23.83
CA CYS A 137 22.78 45.25 22.80
C CYS A 137 22.88 43.72 22.74
N GLY A 138 22.23 43.01 23.68
CA GLY A 138 22.32 41.54 23.83
C GLY A 138 23.72 41.01 24.15
N THR A 139 24.69 41.88 24.42
CA THR A 139 26.08 41.48 24.63
C THR A 139 26.22 40.93 26.05
N GLY A 140 26.79 39.73 26.16
CA GLY A 140 27.10 39.11 27.46
C GLY A 140 28.02 40.05 28.22
N LEU A 141 27.61 40.42 29.43
CA LEU A 141 28.34 41.40 30.22
C LEU A 141 29.68 40.83 30.72
N MET A 142 29.83 39.49 30.81
CA MET A 142 31.04 38.72 31.22
C MET A 142 31.12 38.53 32.79
N ARG A 143 32.17 37.99 33.47
CA ARG A 143 32.25 37.84 34.97
C ARG A 143 33.60 37.33 35.58
N SER A 144 34.11 37.87 36.71
CA SER A 144 35.29 37.35 37.47
C SER A 144 35.12 35.90 37.98
N CYS A 145 36.15 35.06 37.93
CA CYS A 145 36.05 33.65 38.30
C CYS A 145 35.90 33.42 39.83
N PRO A 146 34.88 32.70 40.31
CA PRO A 146 34.74 32.36 41.73
C PRO A 146 35.90 31.50 42.27
N SER A 147 36.36 30.53 41.47
CA SER A 147 37.29 29.48 41.91
C SER A 147 38.76 29.95 41.94
N CYS A 148 39.27 30.53 40.85
CA CYS A 148 40.68 30.93 40.76
C CYS A 148 40.91 32.44 40.88
N LYS A 149 39.85 33.23 41.16
CA LYS A 149 39.88 34.71 41.31
C LYS A 149 40.41 35.51 40.10
N SER A 150 40.87 34.85 39.03
CA SER A 150 41.35 35.55 37.84
C SER A 150 40.24 36.42 37.24
N LYS A 151 40.61 37.64 36.88
CA LYS A 151 39.78 38.57 36.11
C LYS A 151 39.59 38.00 34.69
N ILE A 152 38.68 37.04 34.55
CA ILE A 152 37.92 36.95 33.29
C ILE A 152 37.18 38.29 33.18
N HIS A 153 37.12 38.87 31.98
CA HIS A 153 36.52 40.18 31.76
C HIS A 153 35.16 40.35 32.51
N LEU A 154 35.03 41.43 33.28
CA LEU A 154 33.90 42.31 33.70
C LEU A 154 34.57 43.27 34.73
N LEU A 155 34.23 44.54 34.88
CA LEU A 155 33.12 45.29 34.34
C LEU A 155 33.57 46.51 33.54
N ALA A 156 32.70 46.95 32.63
CA ALA A 156 32.57 48.36 32.28
C ALA A 156 31.19 48.82 32.75
N GLU A 157 31.05 50.07 33.19
CA GLU A 157 29.74 50.67 33.54
C GLU A 157 28.82 50.85 32.31
N TYR A 158 29.30 50.47 31.13
CA TYR A 158 28.65 50.62 29.83
C TYR A 158 28.80 49.33 28.99
N CYS A 159 27.78 48.94 28.20
CA CYS A 159 27.93 47.83 27.23
C CYS A 159 29.07 48.12 26.26
N SER A 160 30.10 47.27 26.22
CA SER A 160 31.26 47.42 25.32
C SER A 160 30.92 47.51 23.83
N LYS A 161 29.73 47.04 23.43
CA LYS A 161 29.21 47.10 22.06
C LYS A 161 28.33 48.34 21.76
N CYS A 162 27.71 48.99 22.75
CA CYS A 162 26.73 50.07 22.50
C CYS A 162 26.72 51.25 23.49
N GLY A 163 27.61 51.28 24.48
CA GLY A 163 27.78 52.39 25.41
C GLY A 163 26.65 52.62 26.42
N SER A 164 25.67 51.71 26.57
CA SER A 164 24.56 51.90 27.52
C SER A 164 24.92 51.51 28.96
N SER A 165 24.51 52.32 29.94
CA SER A 165 24.61 52.06 31.39
C SER A 165 24.25 50.61 31.75
N SER A 166 25.12 49.96 32.51
CA SER A 166 24.90 48.60 33.03
C SER A 166 24.15 48.56 34.37
N ARG A 167 23.81 49.72 34.97
CA ARG A 167 23.06 49.78 36.23
C ARG A 167 21.56 49.57 36.04
N ASP A 168 21.00 50.12 34.97
CA ASP A 168 19.54 50.21 34.75
C ASP A 168 18.98 49.07 33.87
N ASN A 169 19.83 48.16 33.42
CA ASN A 169 19.58 47.30 32.25
C ASN A 169 20.06 45.86 32.42
N LYS A 170 19.78 45.28 33.59
CA LYS A 170 20.08 43.89 33.92
C LYS A 170 18.91 42.96 33.58
N LEU A 171 19.14 42.03 32.67
CA LEU A 171 18.32 40.82 32.55
C LEU A 171 18.98 39.69 33.36
N VAL A 172 18.34 39.29 34.45
CA VAL A 172 18.65 38.03 35.15
C VAL A 172 17.73 36.97 34.57
N LEU A 173 18.29 36.03 33.81
CA LEU A 173 17.56 34.83 33.43
C LEU A 173 17.58 33.87 34.62
N ASP A 174 16.41 33.59 35.20
CA ASP A 174 16.29 32.57 36.24
C ASP A 174 16.69 31.20 35.66
N ALA A 175 17.68 30.57 36.30
CA ALA A 175 18.19 29.26 35.89
C ALA A 175 17.08 28.19 35.91
N ASP A 176 16.14 28.26 36.85
CA ASP A 176 14.98 27.35 36.88
C ASP A 176 14.01 27.63 35.72
N GLU A 177 13.84 28.89 35.30
CA GLU A 177 13.03 29.24 34.14
C GLU A 177 13.68 28.76 32.82
N VAL A 178 15.00 28.90 32.70
CA VAL A 178 15.78 28.36 31.57
C VAL A 178 15.75 26.83 31.56
N ARG A 179 15.84 26.17 32.72
CA ARG A 179 15.73 24.70 32.81
C ARG A 179 14.34 24.23 32.39
N LYS A 180 13.26 24.83 32.92
CA LYS A 180 11.87 24.54 32.52
C LYS A 180 11.64 24.76 31.02
N LYS A 181 12.18 25.84 30.44
CA LYS A 181 12.12 26.10 28.97
C LYS A 181 12.85 25.02 28.16
N ARG A 182 14.03 24.54 28.61
CA ARG A 182 14.77 23.45 27.97
C ARG A 182 14.04 22.11 28.09
N GLU A 183 13.48 21.79 29.26
CA GLU A 183 12.67 20.58 29.50
C GLU A 183 11.39 20.57 28.63
N TYR A 184 10.66 21.67 28.59
CA TYR A 184 9.48 21.83 27.73
C TYR A 184 9.82 21.70 26.24
N SER A 185 10.94 22.29 25.80
CA SER A 185 11.44 22.17 24.42
C SER A 185 11.81 20.72 24.06
N ARG A 186 12.51 20.00 24.95
CA ARG A 186 12.84 18.57 24.79
C ARG A 186 11.59 17.69 24.74
N ALA A 187 10.63 17.89 25.64
CA ALA A 187 9.34 17.19 25.60
C ALA A 187 8.53 17.53 24.33
N GLY A 188 8.66 18.75 23.81
CA GLY A 188 8.13 19.15 22.51
C GLY A 188 8.79 18.42 21.34
N ALA A 189 10.11 18.24 21.36
CA ALA A 189 10.85 17.48 20.35
C ALA A 189 10.47 15.99 20.36
N HIS A 190 10.50 15.35 21.53
CA HIS A 190 10.14 13.93 21.70
C HIS A 190 8.73 13.63 21.16
N ARG A 191 7.72 14.45 21.51
CA ARG A 191 6.35 14.29 20.99
C ARG A 191 6.25 14.42 19.48
N ARG A 192 7.09 15.24 18.84
CA ARG A 192 7.14 15.36 17.36
C ARG A 192 7.77 14.12 16.73
N GLU A 193 8.81 13.55 17.35
CA GLU A 193 9.45 12.31 16.91
C GLU A 193 8.50 11.11 17.04
N GLU A 194 7.77 11.00 18.16
CA GLU A 194 6.73 9.99 18.38
C GLU A 194 5.60 10.10 17.34
N GLN A 195 5.07 11.31 17.11
CA GLN A 195 4.04 11.54 16.09
C GLN A 195 4.54 11.19 14.67
N LYS A 196 5.80 11.51 14.36
CA LYS A 196 6.41 11.15 13.08
C LYS A 196 6.54 9.62 12.94
N ALA A 197 7.04 8.94 13.95
CA ALA A 197 7.19 7.48 13.97
C ALA A 197 5.83 6.77 13.85
N LEU A 198 4.80 7.26 14.54
CA LEU A 198 3.44 6.72 14.45
C LEU A 198 2.85 6.91 13.04
N LYS A 199 3.04 8.09 12.43
CA LYS A 199 2.64 8.36 11.04
C LYS A 199 3.37 7.45 10.05
N GLU A 200 4.68 7.30 10.17
CA GLU A 200 5.47 6.37 9.34
C GLU A 200 5.01 4.91 9.49
N SER A 201 4.69 4.48 10.72
CA SER A 201 4.15 3.14 11.00
C SER A 201 2.78 2.91 10.35
N PHE A 202 1.89 3.91 10.42
CA PHE A 202 0.59 3.87 9.75
C PHE A 202 0.73 3.71 8.23
N PHE A 203 1.55 4.54 7.56
CA PHE A 203 1.75 4.40 6.11
C PHE A 203 2.44 3.09 5.71
N LYS A 204 3.30 2.52 6.56
CA LYS A 204 3.86 1.17 6.36
C LYS A 204 2.81 0.05 6.49
N SER A 205 1.73 0.27 7.23
CA SER A 205 0.62 -0.70 7.35
C SER A 205 -0.27 -0.73 6.09
N LEU A 206 -0.32 0.37 5.33
CA LEU A 206 -1.10 0.47 4.10
C LEU A 206 -0.36 -0.21 2.93
N VAL A 207 -0.48 -1.54 2.84
CA VAL A 207 0.14 -2.33 1.78
C VAL A 207 -0.71 -2.26 0.50
N PHE A 208 -0.17 -1.62 -0.54
CA PHE A 208 -0.82 -1.50 -1.84
C PHE A 208 -0.21 -2.44 -2.87
N LYS A 209 -1.06 -2.96 -3.77
CA LYS A 209 -0.65 -3.70 -4.95
C LYS A 209 -0.89 -2.85 -6.20
N GLN A 210 0.16 -2.61 -6.98
CA GLN A 210 0.05 -2.08 -8.33
C GLN A 210 -0.64 -3.12 -9.23
N LEU A 211 -1.80 -2.76 -9.77
CA LEU A 211 -2.52 -3.54 -10.77
C LEU A 211 -2.19 -3.01 -12.18
N PRO A 212 -2.06 -3.89 -13.18
CA PRO A 212 -1.71 -3.49 -14.54
C PRO A 212 -2.88 -2.77 -15.21
N SER A 213 -2.58 -1.99 -16.25
CA SER A 213 -3.60 -1.56 -17.20
C SER A 213 -4.04 -2.74 -18.08
N GLY A 214 -5.26 -2.69 -18.59
CA GLY A 214 -5.77 -3.73 -19.49
C GLY A 214 -7.22 -3.51 -19.91
N SER A 215 -7.88 -4.58 -20.34
CA SER A 215 -9.33 -4.61 -20.48
C SER A 215 -9.89 -5.95 -20.02
N PHE A 216 -11.12 -5.94 -19.52
CA PHE A 216 -11.82 -7.15 -19.12
C PHE A 216 -13.30 -7.08 -19.50
N MET A 217 -13.98 -8.22 -19.41
CA MET A 217 -15.43 -8.31 -19.55
C MET A 217 -16.06 -8.18 -18.16
N MET A 218 -16.72 -7.05 -17.91
CA MET A 218 -17.42 -6.78 -16.65
C MET A 218 -18.83 -7.35 -16.71
N GLY A 219 -19.28 -7.95 -15.61
CA GLY A 219 -20.58 -8.61 -15.52
C GLY A 219 -20.62 -10.02 -16.10
N VAL A 220 -21.83 -10.56 -16.25
CA VAL A 220 -22.08 -11.97 -16.58
C VAL A 220 -22.51 -12.13 -18.05
N PRO A 221 -21.81 -12.95 -18.86
CA PRO A 221 -22.23 -13.25 -20.23
C PRO A 221 -23.61 -13.91 -20.30
N GLY A 222 -24.30 -13.73 -21.44
CA GLY A 222 -25.56 -14.43 -21.68
C GLY A 222 -25.39 -15.95 -21.61
N GLY A 223 -26.30 -16.64 -20.91
CA GLY A 223 -26.29 -18.09 -20.72
C GLY A 223 -25.93 -18.57 -19.31
N PHE A 224 -25.16 -17.81 -18.54
CA PHE A 224 -24.89 -18.12 -17.14
C PHE A 224 -26.05 -17.67 -16.24
N LEU A 225 -26.38 -18.47 -15.22
CA LEU A 225 -27.41 -18.14 -14.22
C LEU A 225 -26.92 -16.99 -13.33
N THR A 226 -27.52 -15.80 -13.50
CA THR A 226 -27.35 -14.62 -12.64
C THR A 226 -28.35 -14.65 -11.49
N ILE A 227 -27.99 -14.11 -10.33
CA ILE A 227 -28.90 -14.11 -9.17
C ILE A 227 -29.76 -12.84 -9.15
N GLY A 228 -29.16 -11.67 -9.38
CA GLY A 228 -29.86 -10.38 -9.34
C GLY A 228 -30.23 -9.81 -10.71
N GLY A 229 -29.64 -10.32 -11.80
CA GLY A 229 -29.88 -9.82 -13.17
C GLY A 229 -29.26 -8.45 -13.49
N SER A 230 -29.00 -7.63 -12.47
CA SER A 230 -28.27 -6.35 -12.54
C SER A 230 -26.81 -6.49 -12.99
N GLU A 231 -26.30 -7.72 -13.01
CA GLU A 231 -24.98 -8.17 -13.47
C GLU A 231 -24.83 -8.18 -15.01
N ARG A 232 -25.87 -7.76 -15.76
CA ARG A 232 -25.97 -7.82 -17.23
C ARG A 232 -26.23 -6.44 -17.85
N PRO A 233 -25.94 -6.23 -19.14
CA PRO A 233 -25.19 -7.11 -20.03
C PRO A 233 -23.69 -7.13 -19.68
N ALA A 234 -23.03 -8.24 -20.02
CA ALA A 234 -21.58 -8.25 -20.06
C ALA A 234 -21.07 -7.20 -21.06
N HIS A 235 -20.08 -6.41 -20.65
CA HIS A 235 -19.52 -5.33 -21.48
C HIS A 235 -18.01 -5.18 -21.25
N ARG A 236 -17.29 -4.70 -22.27
CA ARG A 236 -15.84 -4.50 -22.18
C ARG A 236 -15.52 -3.19 -21.47
N VAL A 237 -14.72 -3.27 -20.41
CA VAL A 237 -14.16 -2.09 -19.73
C VAL A 237 -12.65 -2.03 -19.92
N ARG A 238 -12.14 -0.86 -20.27
CA ARG A 238 -10.71 -0.50 -20.31
C ARG A 238 -10.31 0.09 -18.96
N VAL A 239 -9.24 -0.45 -18.38
CA VAL A 239 -8.78 -0.13 -17.03
C VAL A 239 -7.35 0.41 -17.12
N SER A 240 -7.15 1.64 -16.65
CA SER A 240 -5.79 2.20 -16.44
C SER A 240 -5.14 1.55 -15.22
N SER A 241 -3.81 1.55 -15.14
CA SER A 241 -3.10 1.02 -13.97
C SER A 241 -3.40 1.83 -12.70
N PHE A 242 -3.66 1.14 -11.59
CA PHE A 242 -3.94 1.75 -10.28
C PHE A 242 -3.38 0.91 -9.15
N GLU A 243 -3.25 1.48 -7.96
CA GLU A 243 -2.81 0.75 -6.76
C GLU A 243 -4.01 0.49 -5.85
N LEU A 244 -4.27 -0.77 -5.49
CA LEU A 244 -5.35 -1.16 -4.58
C LEU A 244 -4.79 -1.68 -3.26
N LEU A 245 -5.40 -1.34 -2.13
CA LEU A 245 -5.03 -1.89 -0.82
C LEU A 245 -5.23 -3.43 -0.82
N THR A 246 -4.22 -4.19 -0.39
CA THR A 246 -4.23 -5.67 -0.49
C THR A 246 -5.32 -6.33 0.35
N THR A 247 -5.82 -5.63 1.37
CA THR A 247 -6.90 -6.05 2.27
C THR A 247 -7.97 -4.96 2.33
N PRO A 248 -9.16 -5.23 2.90
CA PRO A 248 -10.04 -4.18 3.41
C PRO A 248 -9.30 -3.27 4.40
N VAL A 249 -9.83 -2.07 4.63
CA VAL A 249 -9.31 -1.15 5.66
C VAL A 249 -9.55 -1.79 7.04
N THR A 250 -8.51 -1.91 7.86
CA THR A 250 -8.62 -2.54 9.19
C THR A 250 -9.09 -1.55 10.26
N GLN A 251 -9.57 -2.08 11.38
CA GLN A 251 -9.95 -1.26 12.53
C GLN A 251 -8.78 -0.46 13.11
N ALA A 252 -7.54 -0.97 13.04
CA ALA A 252 -6.35 -0.20 13.40
C ALA A 252 -6.11 0.99 12.45
N MET A 253 -6.21 0.79 11.13
CA MET A 253 -6.09 1.85 10.13
C MET A 253 -7.17 2.92 10.33
N TRP A 254 -8.42 2.49 10.53
CA TRP A 254 -9.55 3.37 10.84
C TRP A 254 -9.30 4.21 12.09
N LYS A 255 -8.99 3.55 13.21
CA LYS A 255 -8.78 4.20 14.51
C LYS A 255 -7.65 5.23 14.48
N HIS A 256 -6.58 5.00 13.70
CA HIS A 256 -5.47 5.94 13.56
C HIS A 256 -5.89 7.30 12.97
N LEU A 257 -6.76 7.32 11.95
CA LEU A 257 -7.23 8.58 11.34
C LEU A 257 -8.52 9.14 11.96
N MET A 258 -9.36 8.26 12.51
CA MET A 258 -10.70 8.62 12.98
C MET A 258 -10.78 8.85 14.49
N ASN A 259 -9.81 8.35 15.28
CA ASN A 259 -9.75 8.42 16.74
C ASN A 259 -10.88 7.67 17.50
N TYR A 260 -11.67 6.87 16.80
CA TYR A 260 -12.67 5.94 17.37
C TYR A 260 -12.73 4.66 16.53
N ASN A 261 -13.50 3.65 16.96
CA ASN A 261 -13.73 2.41 16.21
C ASN A 261 -15.24 2.02 16.29
N PRO A 262 -16.02 2.18 15.21
CA PRO A 262 -17.48 1.95 15.20
C PRO A 262 -17.87 0.47 15.09
N SER A 263 -16.93 -0.40 14.71
CA SER A 263 -17.18 -1.78 14.32
C SER A 263 -17.72 -2.64 15.46
N GLN A 264 -18.69 -3.51 15.19
CA GLN A 264 -19.29 -4.39 16.18
C GLN A 264 -18.30 -5.46 16.67
N PHE A 265 -17.60 -6.13 15.75
CA PHE A 265 -16.71 -7.25 16.01
C PHE A 265 -15.27 -6.75 16.21
N LYS A 266 -14.86 -6.57 17.47
CA LYS A 266 -13.59 -5.90 17.80
C LYS A 266 -12.37 -6.78 17.48
N GLY A 267 -11.46 -6.24 16.67
CA GLY A 267 -10.12 -6.80 16.44
C GLY A 267 -9.28 -5.84 15.61
N GLU A 268 -8.05 -5.53 16.03
CA GLU A 268 -7.22 -4.50 15.34
C GLU A 268 -6.91 -4.86 13.88
N LYS A 269 -6.84 -6.15 13.58
CA LYS A 269 -6.65 -6.71 12.23
C LYS A 269 -7.95 -7.05 11.50
N ASN A 270 -9.10 -7.00 12.15
CA ASN A 270 -10.38 -7.21 11.48
C ASN A 270 -10.65 -6.03 10.54
N PRO A 271 -11.43 -6.22 9.46
CA PRO A 271 -11.94 -5.10 8.68
C PRO A 271 -12.71 -4.13 9.59
N VAL A 272 -12.65 -2.85 9.27
CA VAL A 272 -13.61 -1.89 9.81
C VAL A 272 -14.97 -2.15 9.16
N GLU A 273 -15.95 -2.45 9.99
CA GLU A 273 -17.36 -2.49 9.62
C GLU A 273 -18.18 -1.49 10.44
N ASN A 274 -19.48 -1.42 10.16
CA ASN A 274 -20.41 -0.44 10.70
C ASN A 274 -20.04 1.00 10.31
N VAL A 275 -19.67 1.17 9.03
CA VAL A 275 -19.30 2.45 8.40
C VAL A 275 -20.15 2.71 7.15
N SER A 276 -20.70 3.92 7.06
CA SER A 276 -21.46 4.37 5.90
C SER A 276 -20.55 4.74 4.72
N TRP A 277 -21.13 4.97 3.54
CA TRP A 277 -20.36 5.46 2.40
C TRP A 277 -19.74 6.85 2.70
N GLU A 278 -20.48 7.71 3.38
CA GLU A 278 -20.00 9.03 3.83
C GLU A 278 -18.89 8.92 4.88
N ASP A 279 -18.95 7.93 5.77
CA ASP A 279 -17.85 7.62 6.69
C ASP A 279 -16.56 7.26 5.94
N CYS A 280 -16.67 6.46 4.88
CA CYS A 280 -15.54 6.11 4.03
C CYS A 280 -14.95 7.36 3.34
N GLN A 281 -15.79 8.26 2.81
CA GLN A 281 -15.33 9.52 2.24
C GLN A 281 -14.63 10.40 3.29
N ARG A 282 -15.16 10.50 4.51
CA ARG A 282 -14.52 11.26 5.62
C ARG A 282 -13.14 10.68 6.00
N PHE A 283 -13.00 9.35 6.01
CA PHE A 283 -11.70 8.70 6.18
C PHE A 283 -10.73 9.02 5.03
N ILE A 284 -11.20 8.93 3.78
CA ILE A 284 -10.41 9.23 2.58
C ILE A 284 -9.95 10.69 2.54
N VAL A 285 -10.80 11.66 2.91
CA VAL A 285 -10.42 13.08 3.00
C VAL A 285 -9.30 13.29 4.01
N LYS A 286 -9.38 12.65 5.18
CA LYS A 286 -8.30 12.71 6.18
C LYS A 286 -7.00 12.04 5.69
N LEU A 287 -7.10 10.91 4.99
CA LEU A 287 -5.94 10.21 4.45
C LEU A 287 -5.22 11.05 3.39
N ASN A 288 -5.96 11.64 2.45
CA ASN A 288 -5.45 12.60 1.47
C ASN A 288 -4.78 13.82 2.15
N GLY A 289 -5.36 14.31 3.26
CA GLY A 289 -4.75 15.38 4.06
C GLY A 289 -3.45 15.01 4.78
N GLN A 290 -3.10 13.71 4.84
CA GLN A 290 -1.87 13.22 5.49
C GLN A 290 -0.77 12.82 4.50
N ASP A 291 -1.08 12.52 3.25
CA ASP A 291 -0.10 12.15 2.22
C ASP A 291 -0.30 12.98 0.94
N PRO A 292 0.57 13.97 0.68
CA PRO A 292 0.49 14.80 -0.52
C PRO A 292 1.01 14.10 -1.79
N SER A 293 1.51 12.87 -1.70
CA SER A 293 2.15 12.15 -2.81
C SER A 293 1.16 11.33 -3.64
N TYR A 294 -0.01 11.04 -3.07
CA TYR A 294 -1.03 10.16 -3.64
C TYR A 294 -2.43 10.70 -3.40
N LYS A 295 -3.31 10.51 -4.39
CA LYS A 295 -4.75 10.68 -4.26
C LYS A 295 -5.39 9.34 -3.92
N TYR A 296 -6.07 9.28 -2.78
CA TYR A 296 -6.83 8.14 -2.27
C TYR A 296 -8.32 8.31 -2.58
N TYR A 297 -9.00 7.21 -2.90
CA TYR A 297 -10.44 7.16 -3.21
C TYR A 297 -11.01 5.74 -3.03
N LEU A 298 -12.34 5.59 -2.99
CA LEU A 298 -12.99 4.27 -3.06
C LEU A 298 -12.76 3.67 -4.45
N PRO A 299 -12.61 2.34 -4.59
CA PRO A 299 -12.58 1.72 -5.91
C PRO A 299 -13.86 2.04 -6.68
N THR A 300 -13.75 2.29 -7.99
CA THR A 300 -14.92 2.19 -8.85
C THR A 300 -15.39 0.74 -8.90
N GLU A 301 -16.65 0.50 -9.22
CA GLU A 301 -17.20 -0.85 -9.32
C GLU A 301 -16.41 -1.69 -10.35
N ALA A 302 -16.02 -1.05 -11.46
CA ALA A 302 -15.18 -1.66 -12.49
C ALA A 302 -13.75 -1.94 -12.00
N GLN A 303 -13.14 -1.04 -11.22
CA GLN A 303 -11.84 -1.30 -10.58
C GLN A 303 -11.95 -2.49 -9.62
N TRP A 304 -13.02 -2.57 -8.84
CA TRP A 304 -13.25 -3.65 -7.88
C TRP A 304 -13.40 -5.01 -8.59
N GLU A 305 -14.25 -5.11 -9.61
CA GLU A 305 -14.45 -6.39 -10.32
C GLU A 305 -13.19 -6.82 -11.08
N TYR A 306 -12.49 -5.88 -11.73
CA TYR A 306 -11.21 -6.15 -12.39
C TYR A 306 -10.18 -6.72 -11.40
N ALA A 307 -10.06 -6.06 -10.24
CA ALA A 307 -9.17 -6.47 -9.16
C ALA A 307 -9.55 -7.82 -8.57
N CYS A 308 -10.85 -8.06 -8.31
CA CYS A 308 -11.36 -9.31 -7.76
C CYS A 308 -11.06 -10.48 -8.71
N ARG A 309 -11.47 -10.36 -9.98
CA ARG A 309 -11.25 -11.39 -11.02
C ARG A 309 -9.76 -11.68 -11.25
N ALA A 310 -8.89 -10.68 -11.12
CA ALA A 310 -7.46 -10.81 -11.43
C ALA A 310 -7.15 -11.44 -12.81
N GLY A 311 -8.04 -11.22 -13.79
CA GLY A 311 -7.96 -11.79 -15.13
C GLY A 311 -8.51 -13.23 -15.28
N THR A 312 -9.35 -13.71 -14.35
CA THR A 312 -10.29 -14.82 -14.61
C THR A 312 -11.58 -14.33 -15.26
N VAL A 313 -12.31 -15.25 -15.90
CA VAL A 313 -13.67 -15.00 -16.46
C VAL A 313 -14.78 -15.70 -15.67
N SER A 314 -14.41 -16.60 -14.75
CA SER A 314 -15.28 -17.35 -13.86
C SER A 314 -16.07 -16.46 -12.89
N ASN A 315 -17.08 -17.03 -12.24
CA ASN A 315 -17.88 -16.30 -11.24
C ASN A 315 -17.07 -15.97 -9.97
N PHE A 316 -16.07 -16.77 -9.60
CA PHE A 316 -15.17 -16.49 -8.49
C PHE A 316 -13.72 -16.40 -8.97
N TYR A 317 -12.87 -15.73 -8.19
CA TYR A 317 -11.46 -15.53 -8.55
C TYR A 317 -10.62 -16.82 -8.50
N TRP A 318 -11.10 -17.86 -7.81
CA TRP A 318 -10.49 -19.20 -7.78
C TRP A 318 -11.01 -20.15 -8.87
N GLY A 319 -11.99 -19.71 -9.68
CA GLY A 319 -12.59 -20.51 -10.76
C GLY A 319 -14.11 -20.72 -10.57
N ASP A 320 -14.69 -21.63 -11.36
CA ASP A 320 -16.10 -22.01 -11.26
C ASP A 320 -16.34 -23.20 -10.30
N GLY A 321 -15.29 -23.61 -9.57
CA GLY A 321 -15.33 -24.66 -8.56
C GLY A 321 -16.21 -24.26 -7.37
N LYS A 322 -17.37 -24.90 -7.25
CA LYS A 322 -18.23 -24.87 -6.06
C LYS A 322 -17.86 -25.96 -5.04
N SER A 323 -16.64 -26.49 -5.08
CA SER A 323 -16.19 -27.40 -4.02
C SER A 323 -16.16 -26.62 -2.71
N TRP A 324 -16.68 -27.22 -1.63
CA TRP A 324 -16.59 -26.64 -0.29
C TRP A 324 -15.15 -26.25 0.06
N SER A 325 -14.17 -27.06 -0.35
CA SER A 325 -12.73 -26.82 -0.15
C SER A 325 -12.21 -25.55 -0.83
N ASP A 326 -12.82 -25.09 -1.92
CA ASP A 326 -12.35 -23.89 -2.62
C ASP A 326 -12.94 -22.63 -1.98
N VAL A 327 -14.24 -22.65 -1.70
CA VAL A 327 -14.91 -21.55 -0.99
C VAL A 327 -14.31 -21.38 0.41
N GLU A 328 -14.02 -22.47 1.13
CA GLU A 328 -13.44 -22.42 2.46
C GLU A 328 -12.02 -21.84 2.49
N ARG A 329 -11.18 -22.09 1.49
CA ARG A 329 -9.81 -21.52 1.39
C ARG A 329 -9.82 -20.03 1.05
N CYS A 330 -10.80 -19.57 0.29
CA CYS A 330 -10.80 -18.27 -0.36
C CYS A 330 -11.81 -17.24 0.21
N CYS A 331 -12.75 -17.67 1.06
CA CYS A 331 -13.89 -16.84 1.47
C CYS A 331 -14.24 -17.00 2.96
N TRP A 332 -14.58 -15.88 3.61
CA TRP A 332 -15.23 -15.85 4.94
C TRP A 332 -16.73 -15.57 4.77
N PHE A 333 -17.59 -16.56 5.01
CA PHE A 333 -19.03 -16.50 4.68
C PHE A 333 -19.86 -17.26 5.72
N ASN A 334 -21.20 -17.26 5.59
CA ASN A 334 -22.13 -17.63 6.66
C ASN A 334 -21.87 -19.00 7.31
N ALA A 335 -21.31 -19.95 6.57
CA ALA A 335 -21.10 -21.32 7.02
C ALA A 335 -19.68 -21.60 7.56
N ASN A 336 -18.72 -20.66 7.45
CA ASN A 336 -17.38 -20.80 8.06
C ASN A 336 -16.92 -19.61 8.91
N SER A 337 -17.68 -18.52 8.96
CA SER A 337 -17.30 -17.28 9.66
C SER A 337 -17.56 -17.27 11.17
N ASN A 338 -18.19 -18.30 11.74
CA ASN A 338 -18.62 -18.33 13.15
C ASN A 338 -19.43 -17.09 13.58
N SER A 339 -20.17 -16.50 12.63
CA SER A 339 -21.00 -15.30 12.83
C SER A 339 -20.26 -14.01 13.20
N SER A 340 -19.02 -13.83 12.72
CA SER A 340 -18.25 -12.59 12.89
C SER A 340 -17.35 -12.26 11.69
N THR A 341 -16.84 -11.02 11.65
CA THR A 341 -15.66 -10.71 10.81
C THR A 341 -14.41 -11.40 11.36
N HIS A 342 -13.41 -11.57 10.49
CA HIS A 342 -12.12 -12.21 10.80
C HIS A 342 -10.96 -11.28 10.45
N PRO A 343 -9.77 -11.49 11.05
CA PRO A 343 -8.57 -10.77 10.65
C PRO A 343 -8.33 -10.84 9.13
N VAL A 344 -7.98 -9.70 8.54
CA VAL A 344 -7.74 -9.63 7.09
C VAL A 344 -6.51 -10.45 6.69
N GLY A 345 -6.55 -11.06 5.51
CA GLY A 345 -5.44 -11.82 4.96
C GLY A 345 -5.26 -13.25 5.50
N GLU A 346 -6.25 -13.81 6.20
CA GLU A 346 -6.21 -15.20 6.69
C GLU A 346 -6.71 -16.23 5.67
N LYS A 347 -7.42 -15.79 4.62
CA LYS A 347 -7.78 -16.62 3.45
C LYS A 347 -6.73 -16.51 2.36
N GLU A 348 -6.74 -17.45 1.41
CA GLU A 348 -5.89 -17.37 0.23
C GLU A 348 -6.23 -16.11 -0.59
N PRO A 349 -5.22 -15.37 -1.12
CA PRO A 349 -5.47 -14.25 -2.00
C PRO A 349 -5.78 -14.72 -3.42
N ASN A 350 -6.32 -13.82 -4.25
CA ASN A 350 -6.36 -14.04 -5.69
C ASN A 350 -4.95 -13.96 -6.32
N ILE A 351 -4.83 -14.27 -7.62
CA ILE A 351 -3.53 -14.37 -8.30
C ILE A 351 -2.74 -13.06 -8.39
N TRP A 352 -3.33 -11.92 -8.01
CA TRP A 352 -2.62 -10.63 -7.88
C TRP A 352 -2.14 -10.33 -6.46
N GLY A 353 -2.49 -11.15 -5.47
CA GLY A 353 -2.13 -10.95 -4.07
C GLY A 353 -3.11 -10.04 -3.32
N LEU A 354 -4.39 -10.03 -3.74
CA LEU A 354 -5.47 -9.34 -3.05
C LEU A 354 -6.25 -10.33 -2.21
N PHE A 355 -6.39 -10.02 -0.92
CA PHE A 355 -7.05 -10.84 0.09
C PHE A 355 -8.47 -10.35 0.35
N ASP A 356 -9.33 -11.24 0.85
CA ASP A 356 -10.72 -10.95 1.24
C ASP A 356 -11.55 -10.28 0.11
N MET A 357 -11.24 -10.56 -1.17
CA MET A 357 -12.04 -10.10 -2.31
C MET A 357 -13.39 -10.86 -2.44
N SER A 358 -13.60 -11.86 -1.58
CA SER A 358 -14.83 -12.63 -1.42
C SER A 358 -15.06 -12.86 0.08
N GLY A 359 -16.20 -12.41 0.60
CA GLY A 359 -16.58 -12.57 2.00
C GLY A 359 -15.94 -11.55 2.96
N ASN A 360 -15.96 -11.88 4.25
CA ASN A 360 -15.56 -11.05 5.39
C ASN A 360 -16.47 -9.81 5.55
N VAL A 361 -16.36 -8.80 4.68
CA VAL A 361 -17.26 -7.63 4.63
C VAL A 361 -17.58 -7.23 3.19
N TRP A 362 -18.81 -6.76 2.97
CA TRP A 362 -19.15 -6.03 1.76
C TRP A 362 -18.25 -4.79 1.65
N GLU A 363 -17.80 -4.45 0.45
CA GLU A 363 -16.95 -3.29 0.21
C GLU A 363 -17.68 -2.20 -0.58
N TRP A 364 -17.75 -1.00 0.00
CA TRP A 364 -18.24 0.20 -0.69
C TRP A 364 -17.42 0.53 -1.95
N CYS A 365 -18.11 0.77 -3.06
CA CYS A 365 -17.55 1.36 -4.28
C CYS A 365 -17.93 2.83 -4.43
N GLN A 366 -17.24 3.55 -5.30
CA GLN A 366 -17.51 4.96 -5.60
C GLN A 366 -18.82 5.18 -6.38
N ASP A 367 -19.25 4.18 -7.15
CA ASP A 367 -20.36 4.21 -8.10
C ASP A 367 -21.75 4.30 -7.43
N GLY A 368 -22.66 5.00 -8.10
CA GLY A 368 -24.08 4.98 -7.76
C GLY A 368 -24.77 3.74 -8.35
N TRP A 369 -25.78 3.22 -7.67
CA TRP A 369 -26.50 2.04 -8.11
C TRP A 369 -27.23 2.25 -9.44
N HIS A 370 -27.17 1.23 -10.30
CA HIS A 370 -27.91 1.12 -11.55
C HIS A 370 -28.41 -0.31 -11.71
N ASN A 371 -29.69 -0.49 -12.06
CA ASN A 371 -30.35 -1.81 -12.13
C ASN A 371 -29.79 -2.78 -13.21
N ASN A 372 -28.82 -2.35 -14.03
CA ASN A 372 -28.13 -3.14 -15.06
C ASN A 372 -26.92 -2.33 -15.60
N TYR A 373 -26.10 -2.92 -16.47
CA TYR A 373 -24.95 -2.28 -17.13
C TYR A 373 -25.25 -1.59 -18.48
N LYS A 374 -26.51 -1.35 -18.85
CA LYS A 374 -26.80 -0.64 -20.11
C LYS A 374 -26.41 0.83 -19.97
N GLY A 375 -25.39 1.25 -20.72
CA GLY A 375 -24.85 2.62 -20.65
C GLY A 375 -23.77 2.82 -19.59
N SER A 376 -23.21 1.74 -19.02
CA SER A 376 -22.08 1.83 -18.10
C SER A 376 -20.82 2.44 -18.76
N PRO A 377 -19.94 3.10 -17.99
CA PRO A 377 -18.68 3.62 -18.51
C PRO A 377 -17.74 2.51 -19.00
N PHE A 378 -17.27 2.60 -20.25
CA PHE A 378 -16.27 1.67 -20.81
C PHE A 378 -14.83 1.96 -20.35
N ASP A 379 -14.62 3.04 -19.62
CA ASP A 379 -13.31 3.63 -19.26
C ASP A 379 -13.00 3.58 -17.75
N CYS A 380 -13.71 2.72 -17.01
CA CYS A 380 -13.46 2.39 -15.60
C CYS A 380 -13.64 3.55 -14.59
N ARG A 381 -14.05 4.74 -15.04
CA ARG A 381 -14.56 5.81 -14.17
C ARG A 381 -15.84 5.39 -13.46
N ALA A 382 -16.07 5.95 -12.27
CA ALA A 382 -17.28 5.67 -11.50
C ALA A 382 -18.53 6.08 -12.27
N TRP A 383 -19.55 5.23 -12.25
CA TRP A 383 -20.86 5.52 -12.80
C TRP A 383 -21.69 6.32 -11.79
N SER A 384 -21.60 7.64 -11.89
CA SER A 384 -22.44 8.55 -11.12
C SER A 384 -23.92 8.39 -11.50
N SER A 385 -24.78 8.29 -10.50
CA SER A 385 -26.22 8.53 -10.64
C SER A 385 -26.59 9.77 -9.82
N SER A 386 -27.14 10.79 -10.47
CA SER A 386 -27.56 12.04 -9.81
C SER A 386 -28.87 11.92 -9.04
N GLU A 387 -29.59 10.81 -9.20
CA GLU A 387 -30.95 10.59 -8.67
C GLU A 387 -31.01 9.46 -7.63
N SER A 388 -29.92 8.70 -7.45
CA SER A 388 -29.89 7.53 -6.57
C SER A 388 -29.14 7.83 -5.27
N ASN A 389 -29.80 7.64 -4.11
CA ASN A 389 -29.15 7.63 -2.80
C ASN A 389 -28.35 6.34 -2.53
N LEU A 390 -28.43 5.37 -3.45
CA LEU A 390 -27.90 4.02 -3.32
C LEU A 390 -26.51 3.94 -3.99
N HIS A 391 -25.53 3.37 -3.29
CA HIS A 391 -24.20 3.10 -3.82
C HIS A 391 -23.94 1.61 -3.94
N VAL A 392 -23.08 1.23 -4.88
CA VAL A 392 -22.74 -0.17 -5.11
C VAL A 392 -21.83 -0.68 -3.99
N VAL A 393 -22.10 -1.90 -3.52
CA VAL A 393 -21.19 -2.71 -2.71
C VAL A 393 -20.90 -4.04 -3.38
N ARG A 394 -19.70 -4.59 -3.13
CA ARG A 394 -19.21 -5.82 -3.77
C ARG A 394 -18.60 -6.79 -2.75
N GLY A 395 -18.42 -8.05 -3.17
CA GLY A 395 -17.59 -9.04 -2.47
C GLY A 395 -18.32 -10.02 -1.55
N GLY A 396 -19.54 -9.75 -1.11
CA GLY A 396 -20.17 -10.57 -0.06
C GLY A 396 -19.57 -10.30 1.32
N SER A 397 -20.00 -11.06 2.33
CA SER A 397 -19.68 -10.78 3.73
C SER A 397 -19.69 -12.05 4.60
N TRP A 398 -19.24 -11.94 5.84
CA TRP A 398 -19.25 -13.03 6.82
C TRP A 398 -20.63 -13.69 7.02
N ASN A 399 -21.74 -12.98 6.79
CA ASN A 399 -23.11 -13.51 6.86
C ASN A 399 -23.75 -13.82 5.49
N SER A 400 -23.02 -13.60 4.39
CA SER A 400 -23.50 -13.92 3.05
C SER A 400 -23.46 -15.43 2.77
N GLN A 401 -24.38 -15.90 1.91
CA GLN A 401 -24.21 -17.19 1.23
C GLN A 401 -23.06 -17.08 0.22
N ASP A 402 -22.32 -18.18 0.02
CA ASP A 402 -21.20 -18.33 -0.93
C ASP A 402 -21.45 -17.65 -2.29
N LYS A 403 -22.64 -17.84 -2.85
CA LYS A 403 -23.09 -17.33 -4.16
C LYS A 403 -23.09 -15.79 -4.26
N TYR A 404 -23.28 -15.09 -3.15
CA TYR A 404 -23.24 -13.62 -3.08
C TYR A 404 -21.81 -13.08 -2.94
N CYS A 405 -20.84 -13.94 -2.60
CA CYS A 405 -19.42 -13.59 -2.52
C CYS A 405 -18.69 -13.71 -3.87
N SER A 406 -19.43 -13.75 -4.98
CA SER A 406 -18.87 -13.89 -6.34
C SER A 406 -18.32 -12.56 -6.85
N SER A 407 -17.36 -12.63 -7.78
CA SER A 407 -16.71 -11.47 -8.40
C SER A 407 -17.70 -10.59 -9.19
N VAL A 408 -18.83 -11.16 -9.62
CA VAL A 408 -19.84 -10.48 -10.44
C VAL A 408 -21.00 -9.91 -9.65
N PHE A 409 -21.35 -10.50 -8.51
CA PHE A 409 -22.58 -10.14 -7.79
C PHE A 409 -22.50 -8.70 -7.30
N ARG A 410 -23.59 -7.97 -7.53
CA ARG A 410 -23.73 -6.56 -7.20
C ARG A 410 -24.85 -6.44 -6.17
N GLN A 411 -24.62 -5.64 -5.14
CA GLN A 411 -25.63 -5.25 -4.18
C GLN A 411 -25.56 -3.73 -4.01
N ASP A 412 -26.65 -3.13 -3.55
CA ASP A 412 -26.72 -1.74 -3.17
C ASP A 412 -27.15 -1.55 -1.72
N PHE A 413 -26.77 -0.40 -1.17
CA PHE A 413 -27.24 0.15 0.09
C PHE A 413 -27.29 1.68 0.00
N GLU A 414 -28.15 2.30 0.80
CA GLU A 414 -28.21 3.76 0.95
C GLU A 414 -26.88 4.31 1.48
N ARG A 415 -26.45 5.49 1.03
CA ARG A 415 -25.13 6.05 1.37
C ARG A 415 -24.91 6.30 2.88
N GLU A 416 -25.98 6.47 3.65
CA GLU A 416 -25.95 6.55 5.12
C GLU A 416 -26.05 5.18 5.83
N HIS A 417 -26.31 4.08 5.11
CA HIS A 417 -26.48 2.75 5.69
C HIS A 417 -25.21 2.25 6.38
N MET A 418 -25.38 1.65 7.56
CA MET A 418 -24.30 1.05 8.33
C MET A 418 -24.71 -0.37 8.74
N SER A 419 -23.78 -1.31 8.59
CA SER A 419 -23.99 -2.71 8.98
C SER A 419 -22.68 -3.31 9.49
N ASN A 420 -22.79 -4.25 10.44
CA ASN A 420 -21.68 -5.07 10.93
C ASN A 420 -21.12 -6.06 9.89
N SER A 421 -21.66 -6.05 8.67
CA SER A 421 -21.20 -6.83 7.51
C SER A 421 -20.66 -5.94 6.38
N LEU A 422 -20.51 -4.63 6.60
CA LEU A 422 -20.24 -3.63 5.56
C LEU A 422 -19.06 -2.72 5.96
N GLY A 423 -18.03 -2.74 5.11
CA GLY A 423 -16.79 -1.98 5.23
C GLY A 423 -16.32 -1.47 3.86
N PHE A 424 -15.02 -1.30 3.68
CA PHE A 424 -14.46 -0.78 2.43
C PHE A 424 -12.97 -1.09 2.24
N ARG A 425 -12.51 -0.84 1.02
CA ARG A 425 -11.13 -0.87 0.56
C ARG A 425 -10.81 0.45 -0.13
N ILE A 426 -9.53 0.78 -0.27
CA ILE A 426 -9.09 2.05 -0.89
C ILE A 426 -8.18 1.79 -2.09
N VAL A 427 -8.37 2.62 -3.12
CA VAL A 427 -7.45 2.80 -4.23
C VAL A 427 -6.57 4.02 -3.95
N ARG A 428 -5.35 4.01 -4.48
CA ARG A 428 -4.55 5.23 -4.67
C ARG A 428 -4.02 5.36 -6.09
N SER A 429 -3.78 6.59 -6.50
CA SER A 429 -3.00 6.94 -7.69
C SER A 429 -2.04 8.08 -7.34
N LYS A 430 -0.91 8.19 -8.04
CA LYS A 430 -0.09 9.41 -7.96
C LYS A 430 -0.87 10.59 -8.55
N TYR A 431 -0.53 11.80 -8.10
CA TYR A 431 -1.00 13.06 -8.69
C TYR A 431 -0.41 13.28 -10.08
#